data_AF-A0A396CE49-F1
#
_entry.id   AF-A0A396CE49-F1
#
_cell.length_a   1.000
_cell.length_b   1.000
_cell.length_c   1.000
_cell.angle_alpha   90.00
_cell.angle_beta   90.00
_cell.angle_gamma   90.00
#
_symmetry.space_group_name_H-M   'P 1'
#
loop_
_entity.id
_entity.type
_entity.pdbx_description
1 polymer ?
#
loop_
_entity_poly.entity_id
_entity_poly.type
_entity_poly.pdbx_seq_one_letter_code
_entity_poly.pdbx_strand_id
1 'polypeptide(L)'
;MDTPVLISHKTAWLVHHAPQNLVQSLARHDYQIGAQGISTQQRAARIRQALTDCGIPSDMLKTIDIAVVFEFERIRTKGVVCHILGQNLPYEHINELTPGIFITDEAFTFVLAAEWMDRIEYLEYGYEVCGDYRMRLNPADPYTEQPATTSKDEITELLDRHPGKPGATRARLALRHIYDHSASPMETASAIALSLPTSEGGVGIRGIELNKPLEIPQRLWHCAKARTLKIDALVTYKRRELGIEYKGGFHDELERKGADAEREAVLSQMGYRIVTLTSAQFGSQLAFHRAMNNIREALGMPRCTDTGYQREQNELRKALIRNWKGMRDEEAPSE
;
A
#
# COMPACT_ATOMS: atom_id res chain seq x y z
N MET A 1 28.74 -8.07 14.96
CA MET A 1 27.39 -8.41 14.49
C MET A 1 27.20 -9.86 14.84
N ASP A 2 26.44 -10.08 15.90
CA ASP A 2 26.20 -11.43 16.40
C ASP A 2 25.13 -12.09 15.53
N THR A 3 25.16 -13.41 15.48
CA THR A 3 24.16 -14.22 14.79
C THR A 3 23.20 -14.80 15.82
N PRO A 4 21.90 -14.87 15.52
CA PRO A 4 21.24 -14.51 14.25
C PRO A 4 21.15 -12.99 13.99
N VAL A 5 20.96 -12.61 12.72
CA VAL A 5 20.75 -11.21 12.29
C VAL A 5 19.30 -11.01 11.87
N LEU A 6 18.65 -9.95 12.36
CA LEU A 6 17.28 -9.60 11.97
C LEU A 6 17.27 -8.45 10.94
N ILE A 7 16.88 -8.74 9.71
CA ILE A 7 16.57 -7.77 8.66
C ILE A 7 15.23 -7.09 9.00
N SER A 8 15.20 -5.76 8.92
CA SER A 8 14.03 -4.95 9.31
C SER A 8 13.91 -3.68 8.46
N HIS A 9 12.91 -2.84 8.75
CA HIS A 9 12.72 -1.51 8.14
C HIS A 9 12.80 -1.56 6.61
N LYS A 10 13.58 -0.66 5.99
CA LYS A 10 13.67 -0.54 4.53
C LYS A 10 14.23 -1.79 3.86
N THR A 11 15.16 -2.50 4.50
CA THR A 11 15.71 -3.73 3.90
C THR A 11 14.71 -4.87 3.94
N ALA A 12 13.90 -5.00 4.99
CA ALA A 12 12.78 -5.95 5.00
C ALA A 12 11.75 -5.60 3.92
N TRP A 13 11.39 -4.31 3.80
CA TRP A 13 10.53 -3.82 2.72
C TRP A 13 11.06 -4.23 1.34
N LEU A 14 12.36 -4.05 1.05
CA LEU A 14 12.96 -4.49 -0.21
C LEU A 14 12.83 -6.00 -0.46
N VAL A 15 13.07 -6.83 0.56
CA VAL A 15 12.92 -8.30 0.43
C VAL A 15 11.47 -8.67 0.12
N HIS A 16 10.50 -8.02 0.77
CA HIS A 16 9.08 -8.26 0.53
C HIS A 16 8.58 -7.76 -0.83
N HIS A 17 9.39 -6.99 -1.58
CA HIS A 17 9.09 -6.56 -2.95
C HIS A 17 9.97 -7.26 -3.99
N ALA A 18 10.87 -8.14 -3.54
CA ALA A 18 11.72 -8.93 -4.41
C ALA A 18 10.93 -10.12 -5.01
N PRO A 19 11.35 -10.65 -6.18
CA PRO A 19 10.68 -11.80 -6.80
C PRO A 19 10.53 -12.99 -5.85
N GLN A 20 9.28 -13.38 -5.56
CA GLN A 20 8.95 -14.37 -4.53
C GLN A 20 9.65 -15.72 -4.75
N ASN A 21 9.78 -16.16 -6.00
CA ASN A 21 10.48 -17.39 -6.36
C ASN A 21 11.97 -17.36 -5.99
N LEU A 22 12.62 -16.19 -6.09
CA LEU A 22 14.01 -16.01 -5.70
C LEU A 22 14.14 -15.90 -4.17
N VAL A 23 13.24 -15.17 -3.50
CA VAL A 23 13.17 -15.11 -2.03
C VAL A 23 13.04 -16.52 -1.42
N GLN A 24 12.11 -17.34 -1.94
CA GLN A 24 11.93 -18.72 -1.49
C GLN A 24 13.16 -19.62 -1.72
N SER A 25 13.98 -19.30 -2.72
CA SER A 25 15.19 -20.07 -3.01
C SER A 25 16.30 -19.86 -1.97
N LEU A 26 16.31 -18.72 -1.27
CA LEU A 26 17.32 -18.39 -0.25
C LEU A 26 17.33 -19.39 0.90
N ALA A 27 16.17 -19.95 1.28
CA ALA A 27 16.05 -20.92 2.38
C ALA A 27 16.92 -22.18 2.16
N ARG A 28 17.35 -22.45 0.91
CA ARG A 28 18.16 -23.62 0.54
C ARG A 28 19.67 -23.35 0.54
N HIS A 29 20.09 -22.12 0.74
CA HIS A 29 21.49 -21.72 0.68
C HIS A 29 21.95 -21.19 2.04
N ASP A 30 23.06 -21.70 2.58
CA ASP A 30 23.68 -21.14 3.78
C ASP A 30 24.81 -20.19 3.36
N TYR A 31 24.57 -18.89 3.54
CA TYR A 31 25.53 -17.82 3.25
C TYR A 31 26.71 -17.76 4.24
N GLN A 32 26.77 -18.70 5.20
CA GLN A 32 27.82 -18.84 6.19
C GLN A 32 27.99 -17.58 7.04
N ILE A 33 26.93 -16.82 7.28
CA ILE A 33 27.06 -15.55 8.03
C ILE A 33 27.49 -15.78 9.47
N GLY A 34 27.27 -16.98 10.03
CA GLY A 34 27.70 -17.40 11.36
C GLY A 34 29.13 -17.94 11.44
N ALA A 35 29.88 -18.01 10.33
CA ALA A 35 31.22 -18.60 10.32
C ALA A 35 32.16 -17.92 11.32
N GLN A 36 32.95 -18.74 12.02
CA GLN A 36 33.93 -18.25 12.99
C GLN A 36 35.04 -17.45 12.30
N GLY A 37 35.57 -16.44 12.99
CA GLY A 37 36.71 -15.64 12.52
C GLY A 37 36.41 -14.62 11.41
N ILE A 38 35.15 -14.47 10.97
CA ILE A 38 34.79 -13.44 9.98
C ILE A 38 34.51 -12.10 10.66
N SER A 39 34.98 -11.01 10.05
CA SER A 39 34.69 -9.65 10.46
C SER A 39 33.22 -9.27 10.24
N THR A 40 32.74 -8.24 10.96
CA THR A 40 31.41 -7.65 10.73
C THR A 40 31.24 -7.17 9.28
N GLN A 41 32.30 -6.65 8.65
CA GLN A 41 32.27 -6.21 7.25
C GLN A 41 32.05 -7.39 6.29
N GLN A 42 32.75 -8.51 6.51
CA GLN A 42 32.56 -9.73 5.72
C GLN A 42 31.15 -10.30 5.91
N ARG A 43 30.62 -10.25 7.14
CA ARG A 43 29.24 -10.66 7.43
C ARG A 43 28.21 -9.80 6.69
N ALA A 44 28.36 -8.48 6.74
CA ALA A 44 27.51 -7.55 5.99
C ALA A 44 27.61 -7.76 4.47
N ALA A 45 28.78 -8.12 3.94
CA ALA A 45 28.95 -8.46 2.53
C ALA A 45 28.18 -9.75 2.15
N ARG A 46 28.24 -10.78 3.00
CA ARG A 46 27.47 -12.03 2.81
C ARG A 46 25.96 -11.80 2.87
N ILE A 47 25.49 -10.96 3.79
CA ILE A 47 24.07 -10.55 3.84
C ILE A 47 23.67 -9.84 2.56
N ARG A 48 24.49 -8.89 2.05
CA ARG A 48 24.20 -8.23 0.76
C ARG A 48 24.18 -9.20 -0.42
N GLN A 49 25.02 -10.24 -0.39
CA GLN A 49 24.97 -11.29 -1.41
C GLN A 49 23.62 -12.00 -1.37
N ALA A 50 23.15 -12.42 -0.20
CA ALA A 50 21.82 -13.04 -0.05
C ALA A 50 20.69 -12.15 -0.57
N LEU A 51 20.74 -10.85 -0.26
CA LEU A 51 19.76 -9.87 -0.74
C LEU A 51 19.84 -9.65 -2.25
N THR A 52 21.03 -9.73 -2.85
CA THR A 52 21.19 -9.64 -4.31
C THR A 52 20.67 -10.90 -4.99
N ASP A 53 20.89 -12.07 -4.40
CA ASP A 53 20.45 -13.36 -4.93
C ASP A 53 18.91 -13.50 -4.93
N CYS A 54 18.19 -12.80 -4.04
CA CYS A 54 16.73 -12.71 -4.14
C CYS A 54 16.22 -11.69 -5.17
N GLY A 55 17.10 -11.04 -5.93
CA GLY A 55 16.75 -10.15 -7.02
C GLY A 55 16.65 -8.66 -6.65
N ILE A 56 17.12 -8.25 -5.47
CA ILE A 56 17.19 -6.82 -5.11
C ILE A 56 18.37 -6.17 -5.85
N PRO A 57 18.16 -5.06 -6.58
CA PRO A 57 19.25 -4.33 -7.23
C PRO A 57 20.32 -3.85 -6.25
N SER A 58 21.60 -4.01 -6.61
CA SER A 58 22.72 -3.68 -5.73
C SER A 58 22.82 -2.19 -5.38
N ASP A 59 22.31 -1.31 -6.23
CA ASP A 59 22.22 0.13 -5.99
C ASP A 59 21.19 0.51 -4.91
N MET A 60 20.20 -0.36 -4.67
CA MET A 60 19.27 -0.27 -3.53
C MET A 60 19.87 -0.79 -2.22
N LEU A 61 20.99 -1.51 -2.26
CA LEU A 61 21.67 -2.15 -1.12
C LEU A 61 22.92 -1.39 -0.63
N LYS A 62 23.00 -0.09 -0.92
CA LYS A 62 24.05 0.82 -0.39
C LYS A 62 24.14 0.73 1.14
N THR A 63 22.98 0.61 1.78
CA THR A 63 22.84 0.32 3.21
C THR A 63 21.96 -0.92 3.40
N ILE A 64 22.20 -1.66 4.47
CA ILE A 64 21.29 -2.70 4.96
C ILE A 64 20.81 -2.33 6.36
N ASP A 65 19.50 -2.49 6.59
CA ASP A 65 18.80 -2.19 7.83
C ASP A 65 18.63 -3.47 8.63
N ILE A 66 19.21 -3.48 9.83
CA ILE A 66 19.11 -4.58 10.77
C ILE A 66 18.56 -4.09 12.10
N ALA A 67 17.98 -5.00 12.86
CA ALA A 67 17.46 -4.73 14.18
C ALA A 67 18.23 -5.50 15.26
N VAL A 68 18.36 -4.86 16.42
CA VAL A 68 18.83 -5.47 17.67
C VAL A 68 17.83 -5.16 18.80
N VAL A 69 17.91 -5.90 19.91
CA VAL A 69 16.99 -5.73 21.04
C VAL A 69 17.42 -4.55 21.88
N PHE A 70 18.73 -4.42 22.13
CA PHE A 70 19.29 -3.44 23.04
C PHE A 70 20.30 -2.50 22.39
N GLU A 71 20.44 -1.31 22.96
CA GLU A 71 21.38 -0.31 22.46
C GLU A 71 22.84 -0.76 22.51
N PHE A 72 23.23 -1.53 23.53
CA PHE A 72 24.61 -2.01 23.66
C PHE A 72 24.99 -3.05 22.58
N GLU A 73 24.00 -3.66 21.93
CA GLU A 73 24.19 -4.61 20.81
C GLU A 73 24.38 -3.88 19.47
N ARG A 74 24.27 -2.54 19.45
CA ARG A 74 24.28 -1.76 18.22
C ARG A 74 25.56 -1.98 17.43
N ILE A 75 25.37 -2.32 16.16
CA ILE A 75 26.47 -2.56 15.22
C ILE A 75 26.84 -1.26 14.53
N ARG A 76 28.12 -0.85 14.65
CA ARG A 76 28.69 0.32 13.99
C ARG A 76 29.59 -0.13 12.85
N THR A 77 29.04 -0.27 11.66
CA THR A 77 29.79 -0.72 10.47
C THR A 77 29.29 0.03 9.25
N LYS A 78 30.19 0.38 8.33
CA LYS A 78 29.86 1.15 7.13
C LYS A 78 28.81 0.40 6.28
N GLY A 79 27.76 1.13 5.91
CA GLY A 79 26.67 0.58 5.10
C GLY A 79 25.72 -0.33 5.88
N VAL A 80 25.75 -0.31 7.21
CA VAL A 80 24.76 -0.98 8.06
C VAL A 80 24.05 0.09 8.90
N VAL A 81 22.73 0.12 8.81
CA VAL A 81 21.86 0.90 9.69
C VAL A 81 21.32 -0.07 10.74
N CYS A 82 21.55 0.24 12.02
CA CYS A 82 21.18 -0.63 13.12
C CYS A 82 20.10 0.05 13.97
N HIS A 83 18.92 -0.56 14.00
CA HIS A 83 17.72 -0.12 14.69
C HIS A 83 17.55 -0.86 16.02
N ILE A 84 17.01 -0.20 17.02
CA ILE A 84 16.77 -0.78 18.34
C ILE A 84 15.27 -0.99 18.50
N LEU A 85 14.83 -2.24 18.64
CA LEU A 85 13.41 -2.60 18.73
C LEU A 85 12.91 -2.73 20.18
N GLY A 86 13.82 -2.77 21.15
CA GLY A 86 13.51 -3.02 22.55
C GLY A 86 13.09 -4.46 22.83
N GLN A 87 12.84 -4.76 24.10
CA GLN A 87 12.39 -6.06 24.58
C GLN A 87 11.00 -6.43 24.03
N ASN A 88 10.56 -7.67 24.28
CA ASN A 88 9.26 -8.22 23.84
C ASN A 88 9.10 -8.12 22.32
N LEU A 89 9.99 -8.78 21.57
CA LEU A 89 9.85 -8.85 20.13
C LEU A 89 8.59 -9.66 19.76
N PRO A 90 7.86 -9.27 18.70
CA PRO A 90 6.78 -10.08 18.14
C PRO A 90 7.41 -11.26 17.37
N TYR A 91 7.82 -12.30 18.08
CA TYR A 91 8.52 -13.44 17.48
C TYR A 91 7.66 -14.17 16.45
N GLU A 92 6.33 -14.13 16.61
CA GLU A 92 5.35 -14.63 15.64
C GLU A 92 5.35 -13.87 14.30
N HIS A 93 5.94 -12.67 14.26
CA HIS A 93 6.12 -11.84 13.07
C HIS A 93 7.59 -11.80 12.60
N ILE A 94 8.40 -12.77 13.02
CA ILE A 94 9.80 -12.90 12.62
C ILE A 94 10.02 -14.27 11.99
N ASN A 95 10.38 -14.27 10.72
CA ASN A 95 10.61 -15.48 9.93
C ASN A 95 12.10 -15.67 9.63
N GLU A 96 12.55 -16.92 9.53
CA GLU A 96 13.88 -17.20 9.00
C GLU A 96 13.86 -17.11 7.46
N LEU A 97 14.73 -16.28 6.90
CA LEU A 97 14.87 -16.11 5.45
C LEU A 97 15.83 -17.16 4.87
N THR A 98 16.92 -17.42 5.59
CA THR A 98 18.02 -18.33 5.28
C THR A 98 18.83 -18.53 6.56
N PRO A 99 19.57 -19.64 6.75
CA PRO A 99 20.29 -19.92 8.00
C PRO A 99 20.99 -18.71 8.62
N GLY A 100 20.49 -18.29 9.79
CA GLY A 100 21.03 -17.18 10.59
C GLY A 100 20.59 -15.77 10.16
N ILE A 101 19.89 -15.60 9.03
CA ILE A 101 19.26 -14.34 8.62
C ILE A 101 17.75 -14.46 8.82
N PHE A 102 17.23 -13.64 9.71
CA PHE A 102 15.80 -13.50 10.01
C PHE A 102 15.26 -12.22 9.41
N ILE A 103 13.95 -12.14 9.23
CA ILE A 103 13.26 -10.99 8.65
C ILE A 103 11.93 -10.75 9.37
N THR A 104 11.57 -9.48 9.58
CA THR A 104 10.22 -9.10 10.02
C THR A 104 9.21 -9.38 8.92
N ASP A 105 8.07 -9.99 9.22
CA ASP A 105 6.99 -10.13 8.24
C ASP A 105 6.42 -8.77 7.79
N GLU A 106 5.45 -8.77 6.88
CA GLU A 106 4.95 -7.51 6.32
C GLU A 106 4.14 -6.67 7.29
N ALA A 107 3.37 -7.29 8.18
CA ALA A 107 2.62 -6.58 9.22
C ALA A 107 3.57 -5.81 10.15
N PHE A 108 4.63 -6.45 10.61
CA PHE A 108 5.62 -5.79 11.46
C PHE A 108 6.52 -4.83 10.67
N THR A 109 6.84 -5.16 9.42
CA THR A 109 7.57 -4.23 8.52
C THR A 109 6.78 -2.94 8.29
N PHE A 110 5.46 -3.01 8.14
CA PHE A 110 4.58 -1.84 8.06
C PHE A 110 4.65 -0.99 9.34
N VAL A 111 4.66 -1.59 10.53
CA VAL A 111 4.82 -0.81 11.77
C VAL A 111 6.16 -0.06 11.77
N LEU A 112 7.25 -0.72 11.37
CA LEU A 112 8.59 -0.12 11.34
C LEU A 112 8.80 0.88 10.19
N ALA A 113 8.05 0.76 9.10
CA ALA A 113 8.13 1.67 7.96
C ALA A 113 7.73 3.11 8.31
N ALA A 114 6.94 3.29 9.38
CA ALA A 114 6.60 4.61 9.92
C ALA A 114 7.82 5.41 10.38
N GLU A 115 9.01 4.82 10.59
CA GLU A 115 10.19 5.57 11.00
C GLU A 115 10.87 6.33 9.84
N TRP A 116 10.60 5.95 8.58
CA TRP A 116 11.33 6.50 7.43
C TRP A 116 10.46 6.90 6.24
N MET A 117 9.26 6.35 6.09
CA MET A 117 8.33 6.75 5.02
C MET A 117 7.64 8.07 5.33
N ASP A 118 7.37 8.86 4.29
CA ASP A 118 6.52 10.04 4.41
C ASP A 118 5.04 9.67 4.61
N ARG A 119 4.18 10.66 4.86
CA ARG A 119 2.77 10.45 5.18
C ARG A 119 2.00 9.71 4.07
N ILE A 120 2.23 10.06 2.81
CA ILE A 120 1.47 9.51 1.68
C ILE A 120 2.05 8.18 1.26
N GLU A 121 3.38 8.07 1.17
CA GLU A 121 4.09 6.81 0.92
C GLU A 121 3.71 5.75 1.97
N TYR A 122 3.61 6.14 3.23
CA TYR A 122 3.24 5.22 4.31
C TYR A 122 1.79 4.73 4.22
N LEU A 123 0.86 5.58 3.79
CA LEU A 123 -0.52 5.16 3.55
C LEU A 123 -0.60 4.22 2.36
N GLU A 124 0.09 4.52 1.26
CA GLU A 124 0.15 3.65 0.09
C GLU A 124 0.70 2.27 0.45
N TYR A 125 1.78 2.18 1.23
CA TYR A 125 2.30 0.89 1.69
C TYR A 125 1.30 0.17 2.61
N GLY A 126 0.55 0.90 3.43
CA GLY A 126 -0.53 0.33 4.24
C GLY A 126 -1.66 -0.28 3.41
N TYR A 127 -2.08 0.37 2.33
CA TYR A 127 -3.03 -0.22 1.40
C TYR A 127 -2.44 -1.39 0.61
N GLU A 128 -1.15 -1.35 0.30
CA GLU A 128 -0.48 -2.44 -0.39
C GLU A 128 -0.44 -3.72 0.46
N VAL A 129 -0.08 -3.64 1.75
CA VAL A 129 -0.05 -4.84 2.62
C VAL A 129 -1.44 -5.36 2.96
N CYS A 130 -2.45 -4.48 2.99
CA CYS A 130 -3.85 -4.81 3.24
C CYS A 130 -4.68 -5.07 1.96
N GLY A 131 -4.07 -4.93 0.79
CA GLY A 131 -4.74 -4.89 -0.51
C GLY A 131 -4.41 -6.11 -1.37
N ASP A 132 -5.19 -6.31 -2.42
CA ASP A 132 -5.06 -7.42 -3.35
C ASP A 132 -4.08 -7.10 -4.52
N TYR A 133 -3.04 -6.31 -4.24
CA TYR A 133 -1.98 -5.99 -5.19
C TYR A 133 -0.61 -5.82 -4.51
N ARG A 134 0.46 -5.90 -5.32
CA ARG A 134 1.82 -5.67 -4.87
C ARG A 134 2.63 -4.83 -5.84
N MET A 135 3.32 -3.82 -5.33
CA MET A 135 4.29 -3.03 -6.09
C MET A 135 5.54 -3.87 -6.37
N ARG A 136 6.13 -3.67 -7.55
CA ARG A 136 7.39 -4.32 -7.94
C ARG A 136 8.55 -3.34 -7.82
N LEU A 137 9.74 -3.88 -7.53
CA LEU A 137 10.97 -3.08 -7.57
C LEU A 137 11.30 -2.56 -8.98
N ASN A 138 10.75 -3.17 -10.03
CA ASN A 138 10.96 -2.77 -11.42
C ASN A 138 10.00 -1.64 -11.84
N PRO A 139 10.48 -0.42 -12.17
CA PRO A 139 9.61 0.70 -12.56
C PRO A 139 8.97 0.59 -13.96
N ALA A 140 9.29 -0.45 -14.74
CA ALA A 140 8.68 -0.69 -16.06
C ALA A 140 7.35 -1.46 -15.97
N ASP A 141 7.19 -2.29 -14.96
CA ASP A 141 6.00 -3.11 -14.69
C ASP A 141 5.66 -2.95 -13.21
N PRO A 142 4.89 -1.92 -12.85
CA PRO A 142 4.94 -1.34 -11.51
C PRO A 142 4.24 -2.16 -10.45
N TYR A 143 3.27 -3.02 -10.79
CA TYR A 143 2.54 -3.82 -9.81
C TYR A 143 1.97 -5.12 -10.40
N THR A 144 1.54 -6.01 -9.53
CA THR A 144 0.84 -7.26 -9.87
C THR A 144 -0.35 -7.46 -8.94
N GLU A 145 -1.40 -8.11 -9.41
CA GLU A 145 -2.47 -8.60 -8.53
C GLU A 145 -1.94 -9.77 -7.70
N GLN A 146 -2.20 -9.73 -6.40
CA GLN A 146 -1.80 -10.76 -5.44
C GLN A 146 -2.63 -10.59 -4.16
N PRO A 147 -3.10 -11.66 -3.49
CA PRO A 147 -3.82 -11.51 -2.23
C PRO A 147 -3.05 -10.72 -1.18
N ALA A 148 -3.79 -9.98 -0.35
CA ALA A 148 -3.24 -9.25 0.79
C ALA A 148 -2.37 -10.16 1.69
N THR A 149 -1.29 -9.60 2.21
CA THR A 149 -0.34 -10.31 3.07
C THR A 149 -0.68 -10.17 4.55
N THR A 150 -1.50 -9.19 4.89
CA THR A 150 -2.05 -8.93 6.22
C THR A 150 -3.37 -8.17 6.06
N SER A 151 -4.06 -7.95 7.17
CA SER A 151 -5.24 -7.09 7.26
C SER A 151 -5.02 -5.96 8.25
N LYS A 152 -5.88 -4.94 8.18
CA LYS A 152 -5.96 -3.86 9.17
C LYS A 152 -6.14 -4.40 10.60
N ASP A 153 -6.95 -5.44 10.76
CA ASP A 153 -7.24 -6.05 12.06
C ASP A 153 -6.01 -6.76 12.63
N GLU A 154 -5.28 -7.53 11.81
CA GLU A 154 -4.03 -8.17 12.22
C GLU A 154 -2.95 -7.16 12.64
N ILE A 155 -2.79 -6.06 11.90
CA ILE A 155 -1.85 -4.99 12.28
C ILE A 155 -2.31 -4.33 13.59
N THR A 156 -3.61 -4.12 13.78
CA THR A 156 -4.17 -3.56 15.01
C THR A 156 -3.88 -4.48 16.20
N GLU A 157 -4.07 -5.78 16.04
CA GLU A 157 -3.80 -6.78 17.07
C GLU A 157 -2.31 -6.85 17.41
N LEU A 158 -1.43 -6.82 16.40
CA LEU A 158 0.02 -6.72 16.60
C LEU A 158 0.38 -5.51 17.47
N LEU A 159 -0.18 -4.34 17.17
CA LEU A 159 0.08 -3.10 17.92
C LEU A 159 -0.47 -3.15 19.35
N ASP A 160 -1.57 -3.85 19.57
CA ASP A 160 -2.20 -4.03 20.89
C ASP A 160 -1.41 -5.00 21.76
N ARG A 161 -0.93 -6.11 21.19
CA ARG A 161 -0.06 -7.09 21.87
C ARG A 161 1.33 -6.54 22.18
N HIS A 162 1.87 -5.68 21.30
CA HIS A 162 3.23 -5.16 21.39
C HIS A 162 3.25 -3.62 21.44
N PRO A 163 2.74 -3.00 22.51
CA PRO A 163 2.73 -1.54 22.64
C PRO A 163 4.16 -0.98 22.75
N GLY A 164 4.35 0.24 22.25
CA GLY A 164 5.62 0.97 22.39
C GLY A 164 6.71 0.60 21.37
N LYS A 165 6.39 -0.21 20.35
CA LYS A 165 7.31 -0.42 19.23
C LYS A 165 7.57 0.87 18.45
N PRO A 166 8.77 1.05 17.87
CA PRO A 166 9.04 2.16 16.96
C PRO A 166 7.97 2.23 15.86
N GLY A 167 7.52 3.43 15.51
CA GLY A 167 6.42 3.63 14.56
C GLY A 167 5.00 3.33 15.05
N ALA A 168 4.78 2.68 16.21
CA ALA A 168 3.45 2.21 16.64
C ALA A 168 2.37 3.31 16.67
N THR A 169 2.69 4.50 17.20
CA THR A 169 1.74 5.63 17.24
C THR A 169 1.36 6.10 15.83
N ARG A 170 2.34 6.19 14.92
CA ARG A 170 2.12 6.59 13.53
C ARG A 170 1.32 5.54 12.77
N ALA A 171 1.61 4.25 12.99
CA ALA A 171 0.86 3.13 12.44
C ALA A 171 -0.62 3.21 12.84
N ARG A 172 -0.94 3.39 14.13
CA ARG A 172 -2.32 3.55 14.61
C ARG A 172 -3.05 4.73 13.98
N LEU A 173 -2.36 5.83 13.74
CA LEU A 173 -2.94 7.00 13.05
C LEU A 173 -3.19 6.72 11.57
N ALA A 174 -2.28 6.02 10.90
CA ALA A 174 -2.41 5.62 9.50
C ALA A 174 -3.58 4.64 9.29
N LEU A 175 -3.74 3.63 10.16
CA LEU A 175 -4.81 2.63 10.08
C LEU A 175 -6.22 3.24 10.13
N ARG A 176 -6.39 4.47 10.62
CA ARG A 176 -7.69 5.17 10.55
C ARG A 176 -8.11 5.48 9.10
N HIS A 177 -7.17 5.49 8.17
CA HIS A 177 -7.32 5.87 6.77
C HIS A 177 -6.95 4.75 5.79
N ILE A 178 -6.64 3.55 6.29
CA ILE A 178 -6.38 2.35 5.50
C ILE A 178 -7.62 1.46 5.59
N TYR A 179 -8.00 0.89 4.44
CA TYR A 179 -9.08 -0.09 4.30
C TYR A 179 -8.55 -1.25 3.48
N ASP A 180 -8.97 -2.46 3.84
CA ASP A 180 -8.52 -3.69 3.19
C ASP A 180 -9.08 -3.81 1.77
N HIS A 181 -8.46 -4.66 0.96
CA HIS A 181 -8.92 -5.07 -0.39
C HIS A 181 -8.87 -4.00 -1.48
N SER A 182 -8.00 -2.97 -1.38
CA SER A 182 -7.68 -2.20 -2.59
C SER A 182 -7.04 -3.12 -3.63
N ALA A 183 -7.47 -3.09 -4.89
CA ALA A 183 -6.98 -4.01 -5.93
C ALA A 183 -5.94 -3.37 -6.85
N SER A 184 -5.65 -2.08 -6.69
CA SER A 184 -4.63 -1.39 -7.50
C SER A 184 -4.10 -0.12 -6.82
N PRO A 185 -2.93 0.39 -7.25
CA PRO A 185 -2.40 1.68 -6.78
C PRO A 185 -3.37 2.85 -7.02
N MET A 186 -4.19 2.77 -8.07
CA MET A 186 -5.16 3.81 -8.43
C MET A 186 -6.38 3.83 -7.51
N GLU A 187 -6.85 2.65 -7.12
CA GLU A 187 -7.89 2.52 -6.11
C GLU A 187 -7.38 2.98 -4.75
N THR A 188 -6.13 2.66 -4.42
CA THR A 188 -5.45 3.15 -3.22
C THR A 188 -5.39 4.68 -3.22
N ALA A 189 -4.96 5.30 -4.32
CA ALA A 189 -4.94 6.74 -4.45
C ALA A 189 -6.34 7.37 -4.28
N SER A 190 -7.37 6.73 -4.86
CA SER A 190 -8.76 7.15 -4.72
C SER A 190 -9.23 7.04 -3.26
N ALA A 191 -8.93 5.94 -2.57
CA ALA A 191 -9.30 5.72 -1.18
C ALA A 191 -8.57 6.68 -0.22
N ILE A 192 -7.29 7.00 -0.47
CA ILE A 192 -6.54 8.04 0.27
C ILE A 192 -7.21 9.41 0.08
N ALA A 193 -7.51 9.79 -1.16
CA ALA A 193 -8.19 11.06 -1.47
C ALA A 193 -9.58 11.16 -0.81
N LEU A 194 -10.32 10.06 -0.74
CA LEU A 194 -11.62 10.02 -0.06
C LEU A 194 -11.48 10.09 1.47
N SER A 195 -10.47 9.43 2.03
CA SER A 195 -10.38 9.17 3.47
C SER A 195 -9.65 10.21 4.29
N LEU A 196 -8.64 10.86 3.71
CA LEU A 196 -7.89 11.91 4.42
C LEU A 196 -8.79 13.10 4.75
N PRO A 197 -8.54 13.81 5.87
CA PRO A 197 -9.31 15.00 6.22
C PRO A 197 -9.07 16.14 5.22
N THR A 198 -9.97 17.12 5.20
CA THR A 198 -9.84 18.30 4.33
C THR A 198 -8.58 19.13 4.63
N SER A 199 -8.07 19.08 5.86
CA SER A 199 -6.79 19.70 6.23
C SER A 199 -5.57 19.03 5.60
N GLU A 200 -5.71 17.80 5.09
CA GLU A 200 -4.69 17.07 4.33
C GLU A 200 -5.13 16.90 2.86
N GLY A 201 -6.10 17.71 2.39
CA GLY A 201 -6.55 17.71 0.99
C GLY A 201 -7.56 16.63 0.60
N GLY A 202 -7.93 15.73 1.52
CA GLY A 202 -8.91 14.68 1.25
C GLY A 202 -10.37 15.08 1.51
N VAL A 203 -11.31 14.18 1.22
CA VAL A 203 -12.76 14.44 1.35
C VAL A 203 -13.24 14.29 2.81
N GLY A 204 -12.55 13.48 3.62
CA GLY A 204 -12.82 13.28 5.04
C GLY A 204 -13.82 12.16 5.35
N ILE A 205 -13.86 11.10 4.55
CA ILE A 205 -14.84 10.01 4.68
C ILE A 205 -14.24 8.79 5.40
N ARG A 206 -15.00 8.20 6.32
CA ARG A 206 -14.56 7.04 7.14
C ARG A 206 -15.24 5.71 6.80
N GLY A 207 -16.42 5.74 6.21
CA GLY A 207 -17.20 4.53 5.90
C GLY A 207 -16.89 4.00 4.51
N ILE A 208 -15.63 3.66 4.24
CA ILE A 208 -15.20 3.14 2.93
C ILE A 208 -15.06 1.61 3.03
N GLU A 209 -15.69 0.90 2.11
CA GLU A 209 -15.50 -0.54 1.90
C GLU A 209 -14.97 -0.74 0.48
N LEU A 210 -13.76 -1.28 0.34
CA LEU A 210 -13.16 -1.53 -0.97
C LEU A 210 -13.44 -2.95 -1.44
N ASN A 211 -13.76 -3.10 -2.73
CA ASN A 211 -13.90 -4.38 -3.43
C ASN A 211 -14.72 -5.47 -2.69
N LYS A 212 -15.66 -5.03 -1.83
CA LYS A 212 -16.52 -5.92 -1.07
C LYS A 212 -17.39 -6.72 -2.02
N PRO A 213 -17.40 -8.07 -1.96
CA PRO A 213 -18.32 -8.88 -2.74
C PRO A 213 -19.78 -8.54 -2.40
N LEU A 214 -20.55 -8.19 -3.43
CA LEU A 214 -21.97 -7.94 -3.37
C LEU A 214 -22.69 -9.09 -4.06
N GLU A 215 -23.50 -9.83 -3.30
CA GLU A 215 -24.33 -10.90 -3.86
C GLU A 215 -25.44 -10.31 -4.74
N ILE A 216 -25.54 -10.81 -5.97
CA ILE A 216 -26.62 -10.43 -6.89
C ILE A 216 -27.89 -11.17 -6.43
N PRO A 217 -28.98 -10.46 -6.11
CA PRO A 217 -30.23 -11.09 -5.71
C PRO A 217 -30.74 -12.03 -6.81
N GLN A 218 -31.37 -13.14 -6.41
CA GLN A 218 -31.87 -14.16 -7.35
C GLN A 218 -32.77 -13.58 -8.45
N ARG A 219 -33.58 -12.56 -8.12
CA ARG A 219 -34.44 -11.86 -9.09
C ARG A 219 -33.66 -11.21 -10.24
N LEU A 220 -32.37 -10.95 -10.10
CA LEU A 220 -31.49 -10.32 -11.11
C LEU A 220 -30.54 -11.31 -11.79
N TRP A 221 -30.60 -12.60 -11.47
CA TRP A 221 -29.69 -13.61 -12.03
C TRP A 221 -29.79 -13.81 -13.55
N HIS A 222 -30.87 -13.33 -14.17
CA HIS A 222 -31.07 -13.32 -15.61
C HIS A 222 -30.51 -12.07 -16.29
N CYS A 223 -30.09 -11.07 -15.51
CA CYS A 223 -29.48 -9.82 -15.98
C CYS A 223 -27.95 -9.81 -15.85
N ALA A 224 -27.35 -10.83 -15.25
CA ALA A 224 -25.90 -10.98 -15.06
C ALA A 224 -25.48 -12.44 -15.18
N LYS A 225 -24.40 -12.71 -15.92
CA LYS A 225 -23.71 -14.01 -15.87
C LYS A 225 -23.11 -14.29 -14.49
N ALA A 226 -22.55 -13.27 -13.86
CA ALA A 226 -21.97 -13.36 -12.52
C ALA A 226 -23.05 -13.57 -11.44
N ARG A 227 -22.63 -14.03 -10.26
CA ARG A 227 -23.48 -14.11 -9.06
C ARG A 227 -23.06 -13.13 -7.97
N THR A 228 -21.88 -12.56 -8.12
CA THR A 228 -21.33 -11.51 -7.26
C THR A 228 -20.75 -10.40 -8.11
N LEU A 229 -20.87 -9.17 -7.64
CA LEU A 229 -20.16 -8.01 -8.17
C LEU A 229 -19.29 -7.41 -7.07
N LYS A 230 -18.39 -6.50 -7.43
CA LYS A 230 -17.62 -5.69 -6.49
C LYS A 230 -17.82 -4.22 -6.88
N ILE A 231 -17.65 -3.29 -5.96
CA ILE A 231 -17.50 -1.86 -6.28
C ILE A 231 -16.15 -1.47 -5.72
N ASP A 232 -15.33 -0.77 -6.50
CA ASP A 232 -13.95 -0.45 -6.11
C ASP A 232 -13.92 0.25 -4.75
N ALA A 233 -14.79 1.25 -4.55
CA ALA A 233 -15.07 1.82 -3.23
C ALA A 233 -16.57 2.07 -3.03
N LEU A 234 -17.19 1.34 -2.11
CA LEU A 234 -18.52 1.66 -1.59
C LEU A 234 -18.36 2.56 -0.38
N VAL A 235 -18.93 3.76 -0.47
CA VAL A 235 -18.76 4.80 0.54
C VAL A 235 -20.09 5.12 1.21
N THR A 236 -20.10 5.06 2.54
CA THR A 236 -21.25 5.41 3.37
C THR A 236 -21.00 6.71 4.12
N TYR A 237 -21.90 7.67 3.93
CA TYR A 237 -21.94 8.91 4.72
C TYR A 237 -23.36 9.16 5.24
N LYS A 238 -23.50 9.18 6.57
CA LYS A 238 -24.80 9.20 7.27
C LYS A 238 -25.64 8.00 6.82
N ARG A 239 -26.72 8.23 6.07
CA ARG A 239 -27.64 7.20 5.55
C ARG A 239 -27.63 7.14 4.03
N ARG A 240 -26.55 7.60 3.39
CA ARG A 240 -26.36 7.62 1.95
C ARG A 240 -25.17 6.75 1.60
N GLU A 241 -25.36 5.89 0.62
CA GLU A 241 -24.32 5.08 0.01
C GLU A 241 -24.01 5.62 -1.38
N LEU A 242 -22.73 5.60 -1.76
CA LEU A 242 -22.26 5.95 -3.08
C LEU A 242 -21.17 4.97 -3.48
N GLY A 243 -21.36 4.27 -4.58
CA GLY A 243 -20.29 3.51 -5.21
C GLY A 243 -19.40 4.44 -6.03
N ILE A 244 -18.11 4.20 -5.97
CA ILE A 244 -17.10 4.89 -6.76
C ILE A 244 -16.34 3.81 -7.54
N GLU A 245 -16.31 3.94 -8.86
CA GLU A 245 -15.50 3.09 -9.73
C GLU A 245 -14.37 3.91 -10.35
N TYR A 246 -13.16 3.35 -10.34
CA TYR A 246 -12.03 3.88 -11.07
C TYR A 246 -11.97 3.28 -12.47
N LYS A 247 -11.91 4.13 -13.50
CA LYS A 247 -11.67 3.70 -14.88
C LYS A 247 -10.28 4.18 -15.30
N GLY A 248 -9.37 3.23 -15.49
CA GLY A 248 -8.07 3.46 -16.12
C GLY A 248 -8.22 3.84 -17.60
N GLY A 249 -7.19 4.45 -18.18
CA GLY A 249 -7.18 4.86 -19.60
C GLY A 249 -7.41 3.68 -20.57
N PHE A 250 -8.08 3.96 -21.68
CA PHE A 250 -8.63 2.99 -22.64
C PHE A 250 -7.58 2.09 -23.30
N HIS A 251 -7.75 0.77 -23.15
CA HIS A 251 -7.46 -0.21 -24.20
C HIS A 251 -8.41 -1.42 -24.04
N ASP A 252 -8.97 -1.85 -25.17
CA ASP A 252 -9.99 -2.89 -25.42
C ASP A 252 -11.46 -2.47 -25.28
N GLU A 253 -12.00 -1.98 -26.39
CA GLU A 253 -13.20 -1.14 -26.44
C GLU A 253 -14.52 -1.83 -26.87
N LEU A 254 -14.57 -3.13 -27.13
CA LEU A 254 -15.80 -3.75 -27.66
C LEU A 254 -16.39 -4.85 -26.77
N GLU A 255 -15.64 -5.86 -26.36
CA GLU A 255 -16.17 -6.89 -25.43
C GLU A 255 -16.31 -6.37 -23.99
N ARG A 256 -15.42 -5.46 -23.59
CA ARG A 256 -15.47 -4.80 -22.28
C ARG A 256 -16.71 -3.91 -22.11
N LYS A 257 -17.16 -3.22 -23.16
CA LYS A 257 -18.33 -2.31 -23.10
C LYS A 257 -19.65 -3.03 -22.78
N GLY A 258 -19.85 -4.24 -23.31
CA GLY A 258 -21.08 -5.00 -23.07
C GLY A 258 -21.19 -5.50 -21.64
N ALA A 259 -20.12 -6.10 -21.11
CA ALA A 259 -20.06 -6.59 -19.73
C ALA A 259 -20.13 -5.44 -18.71
N ASP A 260 -19.54 -4.29 -19.04
CA ASP A 260 -19.56 -3.10 -18.18
C ASP A 260 -20.97 -2.48 -18.11
N ALA A 261 -21.68 -2.39 -19.24
CA ALA A 261 -23.07 -1.92 -19.27
C ALA A 261 -24.02 -2.87 -18.52
N GLU A 262 -23.84 -4.19 -18.65
CA GLU A 262 -24.59 -5.20 -17.88
C GLU A 262 -24.38 -5.04 -16.38
N ARG A 263 -23.11 -4.89 -15.96
CA ARG A 263 -22.71 -4.65 -14.57
C ARG A 263 -23.32 -3.37 -14.00
N GLU A 264 -23.20 -2.25 -14.71
CA GLU A 264 -23.77 -0.96 -14.28
C GLU A 264 -25.29 -1.04 -14.14
N ALA A 265 -25.97 -1.68 -15.09
CA ALA A 265 -27.42 -1.88 -15.04
C ALA A 265 -27.85 -2.72 -13.82
N VAL A 266 -27.11 -3.77 -13.48
CA VAL A 266 -27.41 -4.62 -12.30
C VAL A 266 -27.16 -3.87 -11.00
N LEU A 267 -26.04 -3.14 -10.87
CA LEU A 267 -25.77 -2.30 -9.70
C LEU A 267 -26.88 -1.25 -9.49
N SER A 268 -27.34 -0.63 -10.58
CA SER A 268 -28.47 0.31 -10.55
C SER A 268 -29.77 -0.35 -10.10
N GLN A 269 -30.09 -1.55 -10.59
CA GLN A 269 -31.27 -2.34 -10.16
C GLN A 269 -31.19 -2.86 -8.72
N MET A 270 -29.97 -2.97 -8.18
CA MET A 270 -29.70 -3.22 -6.76
C MET A 270 -29.83 -1.94 -5.91
N GLY A 271 -29.98 -0.78 -6.52
CA GLY A 271 -30.18 0.51 -5.84
C GLY A 271 -28.89 1.31 -5.63
N TYR A 272 -27.75 0.85 -6.15
CA TYR A 272 -26.49 1.57 -6.02
C TYR A 272 -26.41 2.72 -7.03
N ARG A 273 -26.07 3.90 -6.52
CA ARG A 273 -25.61 5.03 -7.33
C ARG A 273 -24.11 4.92 -7.48
N ILE A 274 -23.61 4.95 -8.72
CA ILE A 274 -22.19 4.91 -9.04
C ILE A 274 -21.72 6.26 -9.57
N VAL A 275 -20.53 6.69 -9.15
CA VAL A 275 -19.78 7.81 -9.74
C VAL A 275 -18.42 7.30 -10.21
N THR A 276 -18.03 7.68 -11.41
CA THR A 276 -16.75 7.28 -11.99
C THR A 276 -15.66 8.30 -11.68
N LEU A 277 -14.51 7.80 -11.21
CA LEU A 277 -13.25 8.52 -11.19
C LEU A 277 -12.37 8.05 -12.35
N THR A 278 -11.74 8.98 -13.06
CA THR A 278 -10.89 8.64 -14.21
C THR A 278 -9.45 9.09 -14.00
N SER A 279 -8.53 8.46 -14.73
CA SER A 279 -7.15 8.89 -14.78
C SER A 279 -7.02 10.39 -15.12
N ALA A 280 -7.69 10.87 -16.16
CA ALA A 280 -7.64 12.28 -16.57
C ALA A 280 -8.03 13.27 -15.46
N GLN A 281 -8.94 12.88 -14.55
CA GLN A 281 -9.29 13.74 -13.41
C GLN A 281 -8.13 13.92 -12.44
N PHE A 282 -7.31 12.88 -12.20
CA PHE A 282 -6.11 12.99 -11.36
C PHE A 282 -5.00 13.84 -12.04
N GLY A 283 -4.96 13.86 -13.38
CA GLY A 283 -3.99 14.66 -14.14
C GLY A 283 -4.20 16.18 -14.03
N SER A 284 -5.42 16.64 -13.74
CA SER A 284 -5.74 18.08 -13.69
C SER A 284 -6.25 18.52 -12.31
N GLN A 285 -5.61 19.53 -11.71
CA GLN A 285 -6.06 20.11 -10.43
C GLN A 285 -7.56 20.47 -10.43
N LEU A 286 -8.02 21.15 -11.49
CA LEU A 286 -9.40 21.61 -11.55
C LEU A 286 -10.38 20.46 -11.81
N ALA A 287 -10.01 19.48 -12.63
CA ALA A 287 -10.82 18.29 -12.86
C ALA A 287 -10.94 17.44 -11.59
N PHE A 288 -9.83 17.23 -10.89
CA PHE A 288 -9.78 16.52 -9.61
C PHE A 288 -10.67 17.20 -8.57
N HIS A 289 -10.56 18.52 -8.43
CA HIS A 289 -11.38 19.30 -7.50
C HIS A 289 -12.88 19.18 -7.80
N ARG A 290 -13.26 19.27 -9.08
CA ARG A 290 -14.65 19.08 -9.52
C ARG A 290 -15.15 17.66 -9.23
N ALA A 291 -14.33 16.64 -9.45
CA ALA A 291 -14.67 15.24 -9.17
C ALA A 291 -14.92 15.02 -7.67
N MET A 292 -14.03 15.52 -6.82
CA MET A 292 -14.19 15.43 -5.35
C MET A 292 -15.43 16.20 -4.86
N ASN A 293 -15.72 17.38 -5.41
CA ASN A 293 -16.95 18.11 -5.08
C ASN A 293 -18.22 17.42 -5.60
N ASN A 294 -18.16 16.72 -6.73
CA ASN A 294 -19.28 15.89 -7.22
C ASN A 294 -19.57 14.74 -6.24
N ILE A 295 -18.53 14.05 -5.76
CA ILE A 295 -18.67 13.01 -4.74
C ILE A 295 -19.30 13.56 -3.46
N ARG A 296 -18.84 14.74 -2.99
CA ARG A 296 -19.43 15.43 -1.83
C ARG A 296 -20.91 15.71 -2.03
N GLU A 297 -21.28 16.30 -3.17
CA GLU A 297 -22.66 16.61 -3.52
C GLU A 297 -23.52 15.33 -3.55
N ALA A 298 -23.02 14.26 -4.17
CA ALA A 298 -23.71 12.97 -4.26
C ALA A 298 -23.99 12.35 -2.87
N LEU A 299 -23.06 12.54 -1.93
CA LEU A 299 -23.19 12.12 -0.52
C LEU A 299 -23.98 13.11 0.35
N GLY A 300 -24.43 14.25 -0.20
CA GLY A 300 -25.09 15.30 0.57
C GLY A 300 -24.17 16.00 1.58
N MET A 301 -22.87 16.03 1.29
CA MET A 301 -21.87 16.82 2.00
C MET A 301 -21.81 18.24 1.41
N PRO A 302 -21.56 19.28 2.22
CA PRO A 302 -21.34 20.63 1.69
C PRO A 302 -20.15 20.64 0.72
N ARG A 303 -20.30 21.29 -0.44
CA ARG A 303 -19.19 21.56 -1.35
C ARG A 303 -18.11 22.38 -0.63
N CYS A 304 -16.85 22.09 -0.95
CA CYS A 304 -15.72 22.86 -0.44
C CYS A 304 -15.22 23.79 -1.55
N THR A 305 -15.38 25.09 -1.35
CA THR A 305 -14.89 26.16 -2.25
C THR A 305 -13.71 26.92 -1.65
N ASP A 306 -13.26 26.53 -0.46
CA ASP A 306 -12.15 27.16 0.25
C ASP A 306 -10.83 27.00 -0.52
N THR A 307 -10.07 28.10 -0.61
CA THR A 307 -8.80 28.14 -1.35
C THR A 307 -7.68 27.40 -0.63
N GLY A 308 -7.72 27.33 0.71
CA GLY A 308 -6.80 26.52 1.51
C GLY A 308 -6.99 25.03 1.23
N TYR A 309 -8.23 24.55 1.29
CA TYR A 309 -8.56 23.18 0.90
C TYR A 309 -8.14 22.85 -0.54
N GLN A 310 -8.41 23.73 -1.51
CA GLN A 310 -7.99 23.50 -2.90
C GLN A 310 -6.48 23.37 -3.05
N ARG A 311 -5.70 24.10 -2.24
CA ARG A 311 -4.24 24.00 -2.22
C ARG A 311 -3.80 22.65 -1.66
N GLU A 312 -4.27 22.29 -0.48
CA GLU A 312 -3.94 21.00 0.16
C GLU A 312 -4.36 19.82 -0.72
N GLN A 313 -5.53 19.90 -1.35
CA GLN A 313 -6.02 18.89 -2.27
C GLN A 313 -5.12 18.73 -3.50
N ASN A 314 -4.56 19.84 -4.02
CA ASN A 314 -3.62 19.77 -5.13
C ASN A 314 -2.28 19.17 -4.72
N GLU A 315 -1.79 19.46 -3.50
CA GLU A 315 -0.57 18.84 -2.98
C GLU A 315 -0.76 17.33 -2.75
N LEU A 316 -1.91 16.93 -2.19
CA LEU A 316 -2.28 15.51 -2.10
C LEU A 316 -2.33 14.85 -3.48
N ARG A 317 -3.00 15.48 -4.46
CA ARG A 317 -3.09 14.97 -5.84
C ARG A 317 -1.70 14.73 -6.44
N LYS A 318 -0.79 15.72 -6.35
CA LYS A 318 0.59 15.60 -6.85
C LYS A 318 1.34 14.45 -6.17
N ALA A 319 1.17 14.29 -4.86
CA ALA A 319 1.78 13.19 -4.14
C ALA A 319 1.26 11.83 -4.64
N LEU A 320 -0.05 11.67 -4.82
CA LEU A 320 -0.67 10.42 -5.28
C LEU A 320 -0.24 10.00 -6.69
N ILE A 321 0.00 10.96 -7.59
CA ILE A 321 0.36 10.67 -8.99
C ILE A 321 1.87 10.69 -9.26
N ARG A 322 2.72 10.93 -8.24
CA ARG A 322 4.16 11.20 -8.40
C ARG A 322 4.92 10.12 -9.17
N ASN A 323 4.43 8.89 -9.10
CA ASN A 323 5.05 7.71 -9.71
C ASN A 323 4.43 7.35 -11.07
N TRP A 324 3.47 8.10 -11.58
CA TRP A 324 2.77 7.77 -12.82
C TRP A 324 3.37 8.51 -14.00
N LYS A 325 3.88 7.77 -14.99
CA LYS A 325 4.63 8.33 -16.13
C LYS A 325 3.73 9.10 -17.11
N GLY A 326 2.49 8.66 -17.35
CA GLY A 326 1.62 9.26 -18.37
C GLY A 326 0.85 10.53 -17.95
N MET A 327 0.79 10.86 -16.65
CA MET A 327 0.04 12.04 -16.17
C MET A 327 0.89 13.31 -15.99
N ARG A 328 2.21 13.19 -16.01
CA ARG A 328 3.12 14.35 -15.88
C ARG A 328 3.21 15.15 -17.18
N ASP A 329 2.96 14.51 -18.32
CA ASP A 329 3.11 15.12 -19.63
C ASP A 329 1.89 15.99 -20.03
N GLU A 330 0.76 15.88 -19.33
CA GLU A 330 -0.44 16.72 -19.56
C GLU A 330 -0.40 18.07 -18.80
N GLU A 331 0.60 18.32 -17.94
CA GLU A 331 0.77 19.60 -17.24
C GLU A 331 1.55 20.65 -18.06
N ALA A 332 2.06 20.30 -19.25
CA ALA A 332 2.59 21.29 -20.18
C ALA A 332 1.41 22.02 -20.86
N PRO A 333 1.30 23.36 -20.77
CA PRO A 333 0.40 24.08 -21.64
C PRO A 333 0.83 23.80 -23.07
N SER A 334 -0.08 23.27 -23.88
CA SER A 334 0.04 23.41 -25.33
C SER A 334 0.13 24.90 -25.64
N GLU A 335 1.31 25.34 -26.11
CA GLU A 335 1.54 26.70 -26.61
C GLU A 335 0.52 27.10 -27.69
#